data_AF-A0A812C6Z7-F1
#
_entry.id   AF-A0A812C6Z7-F1
#
_cell.length_a   1.000
_cell.length_b   1.000
_cell.length_c   1.000
_cell.angle_alpha   90.00
_cell.angle_beta   90.00
_cell.angle_gamma   90.00
#
_symmetry.space_group_name_H-M   'P 1'
#
loop_
_entity.id
_entity.type
_entity.pdbx_description
1 polymer ?
#
loop_
_entity_poly.entity_id
_entity_poly.type
_entity_poly.pdbx_seq_one_letter_code
_entity_poly.pdbx_strand_id
1 'polypeptide(L)'
;MCLTLDSHVASCAAHELALSRIFRKKFLKYAKSKVGLSHSFNNVDDHEDVKLVWIPFVIEIQLEYPKQKIDYSWFYRIQSLVILKLKTEESMALLSTLGGGFSALGDYYEKHSLEAGKIALRQLKIAFMICDPLIAARCYLYIALSLMQRGYLKKSKLIIRKQYSFAKDHFIKDYRLIAMCRGLWSRLQFMYYLHRLKRQGIACSVQHGVLTEYYSDYNTCNAWSQTSGQDENRISVDLGAS
;
A
#
# COMPACT_ATOMS: atom_id res chain seq x y z
N MET A 1 42.24 -28.51 23.26
CA MET A 1 42.65 -27.25 22.60
C MET A 1 41.40 -26.40 22.44
N CYS A 2 41.41 -25.16 22.91
CA CYS A 2 40.20 -24.35 23.12
C CYS A 2 40.02 -23.31 22.01
N LEU A 3 38.77 -23.08 21.57
CA LEU A 3 38.44 -22.09 20.55
C LEU A 3 38.00 -20.80 21.24
N THR A 4 38.78 -19.72 21.15
CA THR A 4 38.40 -18.43 21.71
C THR A 4 37.43 -17.72 20.77
N LEU A 5 36.26 -17.36 21.29
CA LEU A 5 35.24 -16.63 20.53
C LEU A 5 34.71 -15.45 21.36
N ASP A 6 34.48 -14.35 20.67
CA ASP A 6 33.64 -13.27 21.18
C ASP A 6 32.26 -13.84 21.56
N SER A 7 31.72 -13.42 22.70
CA SER A 7 30.48 -13.98 23.23
C SER A 7 29.27 -13.83 22.28
N HIS A 8 29.22 -12.77 21.47
CA HIS A 8 28.17 -12.60 20.46
C HIS A 8 28.38 -13.57 19.29
N VAL A 9 29.61 -13.72 18.82
CA VAL A 9 29.95 -14.67 17.75
C VAL A 9 29.69 -16.11 18.21
N ALA A 10 30.00 -16.44 19.46
CA ALA A 10 29.71 -17.74 20.04
C ALA A 10 28.20 -18.01 20.11
N SER A 11 27.39 -17.01 20.51
CA SER A 11 25.93 -17.11 20.52
C SER A 11 25.35 -17.34 19.11
N CYS A 12 25.79 -16.57 18.12
CA CYS A 12 25.38 -16.75 16.73
C CYS A 12 25.83 -18.12 16.18
N ALA A 13 27.07 -18.52 16.44
CA ALA A 13 27.59 -19.81 16.00
C ALA A 13 26.83 -20.98 16.64
N ALA A 14 26.50 -20.91 17.93
CA ALA A 14 25.70 -21.92 18.61
C ALA A 14 24.29 -22.04 18.02
N HIS A 15 23.64 -20.90 17.73
CA HIS A 15 22.34 -20.87 17.08
C HIS A 15 22.38 -21.50 15.68
N GLU A 16 23.37 -21.13 14.86
CA GLU A 16 23.54 -21.67 13.51
C GLU A 16 23.94 -23.16 13.51
N LEU A 17 24.71 -23.62 14.50
CA LEU A 17 25.03 -25.04 14.67
C LEU A 17 23.78 -25.88 14.98
N ALA A 18 22.81 -25.32 15.70
CA ALA A 18 21.54 -25.96 16.01
C ALA A 18 20.65 -26.07 14.77
N LEU A 19 20.55 -25.01 13.97
CA LEU A 19 19.61 -24.93 12.84
C LEU A 19 20.15 -25.50 11.52
N SER A 20 21.43 -25.31 11.22
CA SER A 20 21.97 -25.56 9.88
C SER A 20 22.92 -26.76 9.84
N ARG A 21 22.49 -27.82 9.14
CA ARG A 21 23.32 -29.02 8.88
C ARG A 21 24.56 -28.70 8.03
N ILE A 22 24.46 -27.76 7.10
CA ILE A 22 25.57 -27.35 6.22
C ILE A 22 26.62 -26.59 7.03
N PHE A 23 26.17 -25.65 7.86
CA PHE A 23 27.04 -24.90 8.75
C PHE A 23 27.78 -25.85 9.71
N ARG A 24 27.06 -26.80 10.33
CA ARG A 24 27.64 -27.81 11.21
C ARG A 24 28.77 -28.61 10.56
N LYS A 25 28.57 -29.12 9.34
CA LYS A 25 29.61 -29.88 8.62
C LYS A 25 30.84 -29.02 8.33
N LYS A 26 30.64 -27.77 7.89
CA LYS A 26 31.75 -26.84 7.61
C LYS A 26 32.49 -26.44 8.89
N PHE A 27 31.76 -26.18 9.96
CA PHE A 27 32.30 -25.85 11.27
C PHE A 27 33.13 -27.01 11.84
N LEU A 28 32.63 -28.26 11.75
CA LEU A 28 33.39 -29.44 12.18
C LEU A 28 34.65 -29.64 11.33
N LYS A 29 34.59 -29.41 10.01
CA LYS A 29 35.77 -29.46 9.14
C LYS A 29 36.80 -28.39 9.53
N TYR A 30 36.34 -27.19 9.87
CA TYR A 30 37.18 -26.10 10.37
C TYR A 30 37.78 -26.42 11.74
N ALA A 31 36.99 -26.91 12.68
CA ALA A 31 37.47 -27.33 14.00
C ALA A 31 38.52 -28.45 13.89
N LYS A 32 38.28 -29.44 13.02
CA LYS A 32 39.25 -30.51 12.75
C LYS A 32 40.58 -29.99 12.19
N SER A 33 40.55 -29.01 11.29
CA SER A 33 41.77 -28.50 10.65
C SER A 33 42.54 -27.48 11.49
N LYS A 34 41.86 -26.67 12.30
CA LYS A 34 42.48 -25.56 13.05
C LYS A 34 42.72 -25.84 14.52
N VAL A 35 41.85 -26.62 15.16
CA VAL A 35 41.92 -26.89 16.61
C VAL A 35 42.63 -28.21 16.89
N GLY A 36 42.75 -29.10 15.91
CA GLY A 36 43.27 -30.45 16.12
C GLY A 36 42.36 -31.23 17.07
N LEU A 37 41.63 -32.22 16.55
CA LEU A 37 40.88 -33.13 17.42
C LEU A 37 41.90 -34.02 18.16
N SER A 38 42.45 -33.52 19.27
CA SER A 38 43.43 -34.24 20.08
C SER A 38 42.75 -35.45 20.70
N HIS A 39 43.14 -36.63 20.24
CA HIS A 39 42.70 -37.89 20.84
C HIS A 39 43.27 -38.02 22.25
N SER A 40 42.42 -38.20 23.26
CA SER A 40 42.82 -38.82 24.53
C SER A 40 42.67 -40.32 24.37
N PHE A 41 43.65 -40.98 23.74
CA PHE A 41 43.78 -42.43 23.81
C PHE A 41 44.41 -42.79 25.15
N ASN A 42 43.65 -43.46 26.01
CA ASN A 42 44.23 -44.38 26.98
C ASN A 42 43.61 -45.75 26.72
N ASN A 43 44.41 -46.60 26.06
CA ASN A 43 44.32 -48.06 25.95
C ASN A 43 43.01 -48.66 25.44
N VAL A 44 42.99 -49.06 24.16
CA VAL A 44 42.21 -50.21 23.73
C VAL A 44 43.10 -51.04 22.82
N ASP A 45 43.46 -52.22 23.29
CA ASP A 45 44.21 -53.26 22.57
C ASP A 45 43.52 -53.62 21.25
N ASP A 46 44.36 -53.87 20.23
CA ASP A 46 43.98 -54.36 18.92
C ASP A 46 43.35 -55.77 19.03
N HIS A 47 42.02 -55.85 18.94
CA HIS A 47 41.36 -57.06 18.46
C HIS A 47 40.20 -56.74 17.53
N GLU A 48 40.20 -57.51 16.43
CA GLU A 48 39.31 -57.48 15.28
C GLU A 48 37.82 -57.55 15.67
N ASP A 49 37.11 -56.44 15.48
CA ASP A 49 35.70 -56.35 15.07
C ASP A 49 35.32 -54.86 15.11
N VAL A 50 35.42 -54.16 13.97
CA VAL A 50 35.21 -52.70 13.92
C VAL A 50 33.72 -52.37 14.03
N LYS A 51 33.19 -52.45 15.26
CA LYS A 51 32.00 -51.69 15.66
C LYS A 51 32.32 -50.21 15.52
N LEU A 52 31.53 -49.49 14.75
CA LEU A 52 31.55 -48.03 14.69
C LEU A 52 31.27 -47.47 16.10
N VAL A 53 32.33 -47.16 16.83
CA VAL A 53 32.25 -46.48 18.14
C VAL A 53 31.99 -45.00 17.88
N TRP A 54 30.81 -44.52 18.29
CA TRP A 54 30.51 -43.09 18.29
C TRP A 54 31.26 -42.43 19.44
N ILE A 55 32.39 -41.78 19.15
CA ILE A 55 33.16 -41.07 20.16
C ILE A 55 32.56 -39.66 20.34
N PRO A 56 32.06 -39.30 21.53
CA PRO A 56 31.66 -37.93 21.81
C PRO A 56 32.90 -37.04 21.83
N PHE A 57 32.99 -36.11 20.89
CA PHE A 57 34.03 -35.07 20.91
C PHE A 57 33.48 -33.84 21.63
N VAL A 58 34.29 -33.28 22.53
CA VAL A 58 33.97 -32.05 23.24
C VAL A 58 34.82 -30.92 22.64
N ILE A 59 34.16 -29.89 22.12
CA ILE A 59 34.82 -28.65 21.68
C ILE A 59 34.66 -27.66 22.82
N GLU A 60 35.78 -27.30 23.46
CA GLU A 60 35.81 -26.26 24.46
C GLU A 60 35.85 -24.89 23.76
N ILE A 61 34.89 -24.03 24.09
CA ILE A 61 34.82 -22.65 23.59
C ILE A 61 35.05 -21.71 24.77
N GLN A 62 36.12 -20.93 24.70
CA GLN A 62 36.42 -19.91 25.69
C GLN A 62 35.82 -18.59 25.24
N LEU A 63 34.86 -18.09 26.02
CA LEU A 63 34.17 -16.85 25.74
C LEU A 63 35.03 -15.66 26.16
N GLU A 64 35.36 -14.80 25.21
CA GLU A 64 35.90 -13.48 25.50
C GLU A 64 34.76 -12.48 25.70
N TYR A 65 34.94 -11.56 26.64
CA TYR A 65 34.00 -10.47 26.84
C TYR A 65 33.90 -9.66 25.54
N PRO A 66 32.69 -9.33 25.08
CA PRO A 66 32.55 -8.72 23.77
C PRO A 66 33.17 -7.34 23.78
N LYS A 67 34.00 -7.05 22.76
CA LYS A 67 34.71 -5.76 22.66
C LYS A 67 33.74 -4.59 22.49
N GLN A 68 32.53 -4.87 22.00
CA GLN A 68 31.51 -3.87 21.73
C GLN A 68 30.26 -4.18 22.56
N LYS A 69 29.87 -3.23 23.42
CA LYS A 69 28.64 -3.33 24.21
C LYS A 69 27.45 -3.03 23.30
N ILE A 70 26.64 -4.05 22.99
CA ILE A 70 25.38 -3.86 22.28
C ILE A 70 24.35 -3.29 23.27
N ASP A 71 23.81 -2.11 22.96
CA ASP A 71 22.67 -1.56 23.69
C ASP A 71 21.37 -2.18 23.18
N TYR A 72 21.00 -3.31 23.78
CA TYR A 72 19.76 -4.00 23.46
C TYR A 72 18.52 -3.13 23.73
N SER A 73 18.56 -2.27 24.75
CA SER A 73 17.42 -1.41 25.09
C SER A 73 17.14 -0.40 23.98
N TRP A 74 18.17 0.24 23.46
CA TRP A 74 18.06 1.12 22.30
C TRP A 74 17.74 0.36 21.01
N PHE A 75 18.32 -0.83 20.81
CA PHE A 75 17.98 -1.68 19.67
C PHE A 75 16.48 -1.97 19.60
N TYR A 76 15.86 -2.46 20.68
CA TYR A 76 14.43 -2.75 20.69
C TYR A 76 13.56 -1.51 20.50
N ARG A 77 13.97 -0.36 21.06
CA ARG A 77 13.26 0.92 20.86
C ARG A 77 13.29 1.33 19.39
N ILE A 78 14.46 1.38 18.77
CA ILE A 78 14.62 1.72 17.35
C ILE A 78 13.89 0.70 16.47
N GLN A 79 14.05 -0.59 16.75
CA GLN A 79 13.37 -1.65 15.99
C GLN A 79 11.85 -1.46 16.02
N SER A 80 11.27 -1.11 17.17
CA SER A 80 9.82 -0.86 17.27
C SER A 80 9.37 0.34 16.43
N LEU A 81 10.18 1.41 16.39
CA LEU A 81 9.91 2.61 15.58
C LEU A 81 10.03 2.32 14.08
N VAL A 82 11.05 1.55 13.67
CA VAL A 82 11.24 1.14 12.28
C VAL A 82 10.08 0.25 11.81
N ILE A 83 9.68 -0.73 12.62
CA ILE A 83 8.54 -1.59 12.30
C ILE A 83 7.26 -0.76 12.19
N LEU A 84 7.04 0.18 13.11
CA LEU A 84 5.87 1.07 13.05
C LEU A 84 5.88 1.90 11.75
N LYS A 85 7.02 2.51 11.42
CA LYS A 85 7.19 3.30 10.18
C LYS A 85 6.88 2.46 8.94
N LEU A 86 7.48 1.27 8.81
CA LEU A 86 7.24 0.36 7.68
C LEU A 86 5.76 -0.01 7.55
N LYS A 87 5.11 -0.40 8.65
CA LYS A 87 3.68 -0.74 8.65
C LYS A 87 2.79 0.43 8.24
N THR A 88 3.12 1.64 8.69
CA THR A 88 2.36 2.83 8.31
C THR A 88 2.53 3.20 6.83
N GLU A 89 3.73 3.02 6.28
CA GLU A 89 4.01 3.27 4.85
C GLU A 89 3.34 2.24 3.95
N GLU A 90 3.42 0.95 4.31
CA GLU A 90 2.73 -0.13 3.62
C GLU A 90 1.21 0.11 3.61
N SER A 91 0.64 0.44 4.77
CA SER A 91 -0.79 0.75 4.90
C SER A 91 -1.17 1.95 4.03
N MET A 92 -0.37 3.01 4.01
CA MET A 92 -0.62 4.18 3.16
C MET A 92 -0.53 3.86 1.67
N ALA A 93 0.43 3.04 1.25
CA ALA A 93 0.58 2.61 -0.13
C ALA A 93 -0.67 1.82 -0.58
N LEU A 94 -1.08 0.82 0.21
CA LEU A 94 -2.27 0.01 -0.10
C LEU A 94 -3.54 0.85 -0.16
N LEU A 95 -3.75 1.71 0.84
CA LEU A 95 -4.92 2.59 0.89
C LEU A 95 -4.93 3.59 -0.27
N SER A 96 -3.76 4.03 -0.75
CA SER A 96 -3.67 4.95 -1.90
C SER A 96 -4.05 4.25 -3.20
N THR A 97 -3.63 3.01 -3.40
CA THR A 97 -4.01 2.20 -4.56
C THR A 97 -5.51 1.91 -4.57
N LEU A 98 -6.06 1.43 -3.44
CA LEU A 98 -7.50 1.17 -3.31
C LEU A 98 -8.32 2.46 -3.43
N GLY A 99 -7.89 3.53 -2.75
CA GLY A 99 -8.53 4.83 -2.78
C GLY A 99 -8.57 5.44 -4.19
N GLY A 100 -7.49 5.29 -4.95
CA GLY A 100 -7.45 5.69 -6.36
C GLY A 100 -8.48 4.92 -7.21
N GLY A 101 -8.55 3.60 -7.06
CA GLY A 101 -9.53 2.77 -7.76
C GLY A 101 -10.99 3.13 -7.43
N PHE A 102 -11.32 3.22 -6.14
CA PHE A 102 -12.67 3.63 -5.71
C PHE A 102 -13.00 5.06 -6.12
N SER A 103 -12.02 5.98 -6.09
CA SER A 103 -12.22 7.33 -6.56
C SER A 103 -12.47 7.39 -8.06
N ALA A 104 -11.81 6.57 -8.89
CA ALA A 104 -12.08 6.53 -10.32
C ALA A 104 -13.52 6.07 -10.62
N LEU A 105 -14.00 5.05 -9.90
CA LEU A 105 -15.38 4.56 -10.02
C LEU A 105 -16.42 5.47 -9.33
N GLY A 106 -15.98 6.33 -8.41
CA GLY A 106 -16.82 7.20 -7.61
C GLY A 106 -17.55 8.28 -8.41
N ASP A 107 -17.10 8.56 -9.64
CA ASP A 107 -17.77 9.45 -10.58
C ASP A 107 -19.09 8.86 -11.12
N TYR A 108 -19.18 7.52 -11.17
CA TYR A 108 -20.32 6.80 -11.72
C TYR A 108 -21.22 6.23 -10.63
N TYR A 109 -20.62 5.78 -9.52
CA TYR A 109 -21.33 5.06 -8.46
C TYR A 109 -21.11 5.72 -7.10
N GLU A 110 -22.20 6.20 -6.48
CA GLU A 110 -22.15 6.86 -5.18
C GLU A 110 -21.57 5.97 -4.07
N LYS A 111 -21.83 4.65 -4.12
CA LYS A 111 -21.26 3.68 -3.16
C LYS A 111 -19.72 3.71 -3.17
N HIS A 112 -19.12 3.83 -4.35
CA HIS A 112 -17.66 3.86 -4.49
C HIS A 112 -17.06 5.19 -4.03
N SER A 113 -17.71 6.31 -4.29
CA SER A 113 -17.24 7.60 -3.73
C SER A 113 -17.37 7.66 -2.21
N LEU A 114 -18.39 7.03 -1.62
CA LEU A 114 -18.51 6.90 -0.17
C LEU A 114 -17.40 6.04 0.44
N GLU A 115 -17.05 4.90 -0.19
CA GLU A 115 -15.91 4.08 0.24
C GLU A 115 -14.56 4.79 0.06
N ALA A 116 -14.36 5.51 -1.05
CA ALA A 116 -13.18 6.35 -1.24
C ALA A 116 -13.01 7.38 -0.11
N GLY A 117 -14.11 8.00 0.33
CA GLY A 117 -14.12 8.92 1.47
C GLY A 117 -13.73 8.24 2.79
N LYS A 118 -14.22 7.01 3.05
CA LYS A 118 -13.83 6.23 4.24
C LYS A 118 -12.35 5.86 4.22
N ILE A 119 -11.83 5.48 3.05
CA ILE A 119 -10.41 5.18 2.86
C ILE A 119 -9.58 6.44 3.14
N ALA A 120 -9.96 7.60 2.58
CA ALA A 120 -9.27 8.85 2.81
C ALA A 120 -9.26 9.28 4.30
N LEU A 121 -10.32 8.99 5.06
CA LEU A 121 -10.34 9.20 6.51
C LEU A 121 -9.38 8.27 7.26
N ARG A 122 -9.23 7.01 6.82
CA ARG A 122 -8.23 6.09 7.40
C ARG A 122 -6.81 6.57 7.09
N GLN A 123 -6.55 7.04 5.87
CA GLN A 123 -5.28 7.67 5.51
C GLN A 123 -5.00 8.90 6.39
N LEU A 124 -5.99 9.75 6.62
CA LEU A 124 -5.83 10.92 7.49
C LEU A 124 -5.45 10.52 8.93
N LYS A 125 -6.04 9.46 9.48
CA LYS A 125 -5.66 8.94 10.81
C LYS A 125 -4.18 8.52 10.84
N ILE A 126 -3.73 7.80 9.82
CA ILE A 126 -2.32 7.40 9.71
C ILE A 126 -1.41 8.63 9.53
N ALA A 127 -1.84 9.63 8.75
CA ALA A 127 -1.07 10.87 8.56
C ALA A 127 -0.84 11.61 9.88
N PHE A 128 -1.86 11.68 10.75
CA PHE A 128 -1.72 12.23 12.08
C PHE A 128 -0.80 11.40 12.98
N MET A 129 -0.80 10.08 12.86
CA MET A 129 0.15 9.22 13.59
C MET A 129 1.60 9.43 13.14
N ILE A 130 1.83 9.72 11.86
CA ILE A 130 3.17 10.01 11.30
C ILE A 130 3.60 11.46 11.62
N CYS A 131 2.67 12.32 12.08
CA CYS A 131 2.89 13.75 12.31
C CYS A 131 3.36 14.50 11.05
N ASP A 132 2.94 14.08 9.86
CA ASP A 132 3.27 14.75 8.60
C ASP A 132 2.09 15.62 8.11
N PRO A 133 2.20 16.95 8.18
CA PRO A 133 1.12 17.86 7.81
C PRO A 133 0.88 17.92 6.29
N LEU A 134 1.89 17.62 5.45
CA LEU A 134 1.74 17.56 3.99
C LEU A 134 0.94 16.32 3.58
N ILE A 135 1.21 15.17 4.20
CA ILE A 135 0.41 13.96 3.98
C ILE A 135 -1.04 14.19 4.44
N ALA A 136 -1.24 14.82 5.61
CA ALA A 136 -2.58 15.14 6.08
C ALA A 136 -3.34 16.06 5.09
N ALA A 137 -2.66 17.07 4.53
CA ALA A 137 -3.24 17.96 3.52
C ALA A 137 -3.67 17.20 2.25
N ARG A 138 -2.86 16.26 1.75
CA ARG A 138 -3.25 15.38 0.62
C ARG A 138 -4.49 14.54 0.97
N CYS A 139 -4.56 13.98 2.18
CA CYS A 139 -5.71 13.20 2.62
C CYS A 139 -6.99 14.05 2.66
N TYR A 140 -6.91 15.31 3.09
CA TYR A 140 -8.04 16.25 3.01
C TYR A 140 -8.50 16.49 1.57
N LEU A 141 -7.58 16.54 0.60
CA LEU A 141 -7.96 16.64 -0.81
C LEU A 141 -8.68 15.39 -1.33
N TYR A 142 -8.28 14.19 -0.91
CA TYR A 142 -9.01 12.96 -1.23
C TYR A 142 -10.42 12.95 -0.62
N ILE A 143 -10.56 13.45 0.62
CA ILE A 143 -11.88 13.66 1.24
C ILE A 143 -12.70 14.65 0.41
N ALA A 144 -12.11 15.79 0.00
CA ALA A 144 -12.79 16.79 -0.81
C ALA A 144 -13.26 16.22 -2.17
N LEU A 145 -12.46 15.35 -2.80
CA LEU A 145 -12.84 14.67 -4.03
C LEU A 145 -14.05 13.75 -3.81
N SER A 146 -14.02 12.90 -2.77
CA SER A 146 -15.16 12.03 -2.46
C SER A 146 -16.46 12.80 -2.18
N LEU A 147 -16.34 13.95 -1.50
CA LEU A 147 -17.47 14.85 -1.25
C LEU A 147 -17.99 15.48 -2.53
N MET A 148 -17.07 15.85 -3.44
CA MET A 148 -17.43 16.48 -4.72
C MET A 148 -18.18 15.50 -5.62
N GLN A 149 -17.73 14.25 -5.68
CA GLN A 149 -18.39 13.17 -6.42
C GLN A 149 -19.83 12.91 -5.94
N ARG A 150 -20.09 13.15 -4.66
CA ARG A 150 -21.41 13.01 -4.03
C ARG A 150 -22.24 14.31 -4.07
N GLY A 151 -21.78 15.33 -4.80
CA GLY A 151 -22.49 16.60 -4.98
C GLY A 151 -22.32 17.61 -3.84
N TYR A 152 -21.49 17.35 -2.82
CA TYR A 152 -21.23 18.29 -1.71
C TYR A 152 -20.22 19.39 -2.09
N LEU A 153 -20.46 20.07 -3.21
CA LEU A 153 -19.52 21.02 -3.84
C LEU A 153 -19.07 22.14 -2.90
N LYS A 154 -19.97 22.67 -2.06
CA LYS A 154 -19.65 23.73 -1.09
C LYS A 154 -18.59 23.28 -0.06
N LYS A 155 -18.73 22.06 0.46
CA LYS A 155 -17.78 21.49 1.44
C LYS A 155 -16.43 21.23 0.78
N SER A 156 -16.43 20.64 -0.42
CA SER A 156 -15.22 20.41 -1.21
C SER A 156 -14.47 21.71 -1.50
N LYS A 157 -15.19 22.77 -1.91
CA LYS A 157 -14.62 24.11 -2.15
C LYS A 157 -13.87 24.65 -0.92
N LEU A 158 -14.49 24.54 0.26
CA LEU A 158 -13.90 25.01 1.51
C LEU A 158 -12.59 24.28 1.81
N ILE A 159 -12.60 22.95 1.70
CA ILE A 159 -11.42 22.11 1.97
C ILE A 159 -10.31 22.44 0.98
N ILE A 160 -10.59 22.48 -0.33
CA ILE A 160 -9.58 22.77 -1.37
C ILE A 160 -8.92 24.13 -1.13
N ARG A 161 -9.70 25.17 -0.81
CA ARG A 161 -9.15 26.52 -0.52
C ARG A 161 -8.25 26.50 0.71
N LYS A 162 -8.69 25.83 1.78
CA LYS A 162 -7.90 25.70 3.02
C LYS A 162 -6.57 25.01 2.75
N GLN A 163 -6.59 23.88 2.03
CA GLN A 163 -5.37 23.13 1.72
C GLN A 163 -4.46 23.88 0.73
N TYR A 164 -5.01 24.65 -0.20
CA TYR A 164 -4.23 25.48 -1.12
C TYR A 164 -3.50 26.63 -0.41
N SER A 165 -4.18 27.32 0.53
CA SER A 165 -3.52 28.34 1.36
C SER A 165 -2.42 27.69 2.19
N PHE A 166 -2.75 26.62 2.90
CA PHE A 166 -1.78 25.85 3.68
C PHE A 166 -0.55 25.48 2.85
N ALA A 167 -0.72 24.90 1.65
CA ALA A 167 0.40 24.49 0.80
C ALA A 167 1.25 25.65 0.28
N LYS A 168 0.67 26.85 0.12
CA LYS A 168 1.41 28.05 -0.29
C LYS A 168 2.21 28.67 0.84
N ASP A 169 1.63 28.67 2.03
CA ASP A 169 2.18 29.32 3.22
C ASP A 169 3.15 28.40 3.98
N HIS A 170 3.14 27.10 3.67
CA HIS A 170 4.02 26.11 4.28
C HIS A 170 5.50 26.35 3.95
N PHE A 171 6.38 26.19 4.94
CA PHE A 171 7.83 26.41 4.80
C PHE A 171 8.44 25.55 3.68
N ILE A 172 8.10 24.26 3.65
CA ILE A 172 8.49 23.34 2.58
C ILE A 172 7.38 23.32 1.53
N LYS A 173 7.66 23.83 0.33
CA LYS A 173 6.69 23.87 -0.77
C LYS A 173 6.57 22.50 -1.44
N ASP A 174 5.42 21.86 -1.27
CA ASP A 174 5.05 20.68 -2.04
C ASP A 174 4.30 21.09 -3.32
N TYR A 175 5.03 21.20 -4.44
CA TYR A 175 4.45 21.51 -5.74
C TYR A 175 3.40 20.49 -6.20
N ARG A 176 3.52 19.23 -5.77
CA ARG A 176 2.55 18.19 -6.09
C ARG A 176 1.22 18.44 -5.38
N LEU A 177 1.25 18.84 -4.11
CA LEU A 177 0.05 19.22 -3.36
C LEU A 177 -0.65 20.45 -3.98
N ILE A 178 0.12 21.46 -4.40
CA ILE A 178 -0.41 22.63 -5.10
C ILE A 178 -1.07 22.23 -6.43
N ALA A 179 -0.44 21.33 -7.19
CA ALA A 179 -1.01 20.80 -8.44
C ALA A 179 -2.31 20.02 -8.18
N MET A 180 -2.39 19.19 -7.12
CA MET A 180 -3.63 18.51 -6.73
C MET A 180 -4.76 19.50 -6.42
N CYS A 181 -4.47 20.55 -5.65
CA CYS A 181 -5.44 21.61 -5.37
C CYS A 181 -5.97 22.26 -6.65
N ARG A 182 -5.09 22.58 -7.61
CA ARG A 182 -5.48 23.17 -8.90
C ARG A 182 -6.33 22.20 -9.73
N GLY A 183 -5.94 20.93 -9.82
CA GLY A 183 -6.72 19.91 -10.53
C GLY A 183 -8.12 19.72 -9.96
N LEU A 184 -8.24 19.64 -8.63
CA LEU A 184 -9.53 19.57 -7.97
C LEU A 184 -10.35 20.85 -8.10
N TRP A 185 -9.70 22.01 -8.17
CA TRP A 185 -10.39 23.28 -8.42
C TRP A 185 -11.00 23.34 -9.82
N SER A 186 -10.26 22.95 -10.85
CA SER A 186 -10.77 22.87 -12.22
C SER A 186 -11.95 21.89 -12.30
N ARG A 187 -11.82 20.73 -11.65
CA ARG A 187 -12.91 19.75 -11.58
C ARG A 187 -14.14 20.30 -10.85
N LEU A 188 -13.95 21.05 -9.77
CA LEU A 188 -15.04 21.70 -9.03
C LEU A 188 -15.76 22.74 -9.90
N GLN A 189 -15.02 23.56 -10.66
CA GLN A 189 -15.60 24.53 -11.59
C GLN A 189 -16.46 23.83 -12.65
N PHE A 190 -15.97 22.73 -13.20
CA PHE A 190 -16.72 21.88 -14.13
C PHE A 190 -18.01 21.33 -13.51
N MET A 191 -17.96 20.82 -12.26
CA MET A 191 -19.17 20.36 -11.56
C MET A 191 -20.20 21.48 -11.34
N TYR A 192 -19.76 22.71 -11.04
CA TYR A 192 -20.66 23.86 -10.96
C TYR A 192 -21.27 24.21 -12.32
N TYR A 193 -20.50 24.11 -13.40
CA TYR A 193 -20.99 24.31 -14.77
C TYR A 193 -22.12 23.31 -15.09
N LEU A 194 -21.92 22.02 -14.83
CA LEU A 194 -22.95 20.99 -15.05
C LEU A 194 -24.21 21.25 -14.21
N HIS A 195 -24.06 21.63 -12.94
CA HIS A 195 -25.19 22.01 -12.09
C HIS A 195 -25.98 23.21 -12.63
N ARG A 196 -25.30 24.18 -13.26
CA ARG A 196 -25.96 25.32 -13.89
C ARG A 196 -26.76 24.90 -15.13
N LEU A 197 -26.17 24.07 -15.99
CA LEU A 197 -26.86 23.56 -17.19
C LEU A 197 -28.09 22.73 -16.82
N LYS A 198 -27.97 21.85 -15.81
CA LYS A 198 -29.09 21.06 -15.31
C LYS A 198 -30.25 21.93 -14.79
N ARG A 199 -29.94 23.07 -14.16
CA ARG A 199 -30.97 24.05 -13.74
C ARG A 199 -31.64 24.76 -14.92
N GLN A 200 -30.95 24.88 -16.04
CA GLN A 200 -31.45 25.48 -17.28
C GLN A 200 -32.22 24.47 -18.16
N GLY A 201 -32.37 23.22 -17.71
CA GLY A 201 -33.06 22.17 -18.47
C GLY A 201 -32.23 21.56 -19.61
N ILE A 202 -30.93 21.87 -19.69
CA ILE A 202 -30.04 21.33 -20.72
C ILE A 202 -29.47 20.00 -20.20
N ALA A 203 -29.80 18.91 -20.87
CA ALA A 203 -29.27 17.59 -20.55
C ALA A 203 -27.88 17.44 -21.19
N CYS A 204 -26.85 17.41 -20.35
CA CYS A 204 -25.52 17.04 -20.79
C CYS A 204 -25.28 15.57 -20.48
N SER A 205 -24.97 14.79 -21.53
CA SER A 205 -24.40 13.46 -21.36
C SER A 205 -22.88 13.59 -21.45
N VAL A 206 -22.17 13.02 -20.48
CA VAL A 206 -20.71 12.93 -20.51
C VAL A 206 -20.37 11.51 -20.97
N GLN A 207 -20.15 11.32 -22.26
CA GLN A 207 -19.62 10.07 -22.80
C GLN A 207 -18.11 10.23 -23.04
N HIS A 208 -17.30 9.36 -22.44
CA HIS A 208 -15.86 9.25 -22.70
C HIS A 208 -15.06 10.57 -22.59
N GLY A 209 -15.44 11.47 -21.68
CA GLY A 209 -14.72 12.73 -21.46
C GLY A 209 -15.05 13.84 -22.47
N VAL A 210 -15.99 13.62 -23.38
CA VAL A 210 -16.54 14.63 -24.30
C VAL A 210 -17.92 15.05 -23.78
N LEU A 211 -18.11 16.36 -23.62
CA LEU A 211 -19.42 16.95 -23.33
C LEU A 211 -20.23 17.02 -24.62
N THR A 212 -21.35 16.32 -24.67
CA THR A 212 -22.37 16.56 -25.68
C THR A 212 -23.56 17.23 -25.01
N GLU A 213 -23.81 18.48 -25.40
CA GLU A 213 -24.95 19.28 -24.95
C GLU A 213 -26.18 18.89 -25.77
N TYR A 214 -27.23 18.42 -25.12
CA TYR A 214 -28.54 18.20 -25.73
C TYR A 214 -29.59 19.01 -24.96
N TYR A 215 -30.48 19.69 -25.67
CA TYR A 215 -31.65 20.29 -25.03
C TYR A 215 -32.59 19.18 -24.59
N SER A 216 -32.99 19.19 -23.32
CA SER A 216 -34.01 18.26 -22.85
C SER A 216 -35.37 18.89 -23.02
N ASP A 217 -36.06 18.54 -24.10
CA ASP A 217 -37.48 18.86 -24.30
C ASP A 217 -38.32 18.04 -23.32
N TYR A 218 -38.44 18.49 -22.08
CA TYR A 218 -39.29 17.88 -21.05
C TYR A 218 -40.80 18.09 -21.30
N ASN A 219 -41.23 18.37 -22.54
CA ASN A 219 -42.63 18.62 -22.90
C ASN A 219 -43.28 17.55 -23.80
N THR A 220 -42.61 16.47 -24.18
CA THR A 220 -43.18 15.45 -25.08
C THR A 220 -43.45 14.07 -24.46
N CYS A 221 -43.15 13.85 -23.17
CA CYS A 221 -43.36 12.54 -22.52
C CYS A 221 -44.80 12.20 -22.10
N ASN A 222 -45.83 12.90 -22.59
CA ASN A 222 -47.24 12.49 -22.43
C ASN A 222 -47.92 12.04 -23.73
N ALA A 223 -47.21 11.94 -24.86
CA ALA A 223 -47.82 11.62 -26.16
C ALA A 223 -47.51 10.20 -26.70
N TRP A 224 -46.62 9.43 -26.07
CA TRP A 224 -46.22 8.09 -26.57
C TRP A 224 -46.80 6.91 -25.77
N SER A 225 -47.86 7.16 -24.99
CA SER A 225 -48.57 6.13 -24.22
C SER A 225 -49.76 5.51 -24.95
N GLN A 226 -49.97 5.73 -26.25
CA GLN A 226 -51.23 5.32 -26.91
C GLN A 226 -51.14 4.68 -28.32
N THR A 227 -49.96 4.40 -28.88
CA THR A 227 -49.90 3.77 -30.22
C THR A 227 -48.88 2.63 -30.27
N SER A 228 -49.12 1.57 -29.52
CA SER A 228 -48.45 0.28 -29.70
C SER A 228 -49.46 -0.85 -29.55
N GLY A 229 -50.38 -0.89 -30.50
CA GLY A 229 -51.35 -1.94 -30.71
C GLY A 229 -51.96 -1.71 -32.09
N GLN A 230 -51.84 -2.71 -32.96
CA GLN A 230 -52.20 -2.73 -34.39
C GLN A 230 -51.11 -2.20 -35.33
N ASP A 231 -50.28 -3.10 -35.84
CA ASP A 231 -50.24 -3.44 -37.27
C ASP A 231 -49.10 -4.42 -37.55
N GLU A 232 -49.36 -5.70 -37.27
CA GLU A 232 -48.71 -6.81 -37.97
C GLU A 232 -49.44 -7.03 -39.31
N ASN A 233 -48.68 -7.32 -40.36
CA ASN A 233 -49.06 -7.60 -41.75
C ASN A 233 -49.21 -6.39 -42.69
N ARG A 234 -48.15 -6.12 -43.48
CA ARG A 234 -48.26 -6.04 -44.95
C ARG A 234 -46.90 -5.99 -45.65
N ILE A 235 -46.66 -7.07 -46.41
CA ILE A 235 -46.20 -7.10 -47.81
C ILE A 235 -44.72 -6.83 -48.13
N SER A 236 -44.13 -7.89 -48.69
CA SER A 236 -42.89 -8.03 -49.43
C SER A 236 -42.89 -7.34 -50.81
N VAL A 237 -41.70 -7.34 -51.43
CA VAL A 237 -41.38 -7.39 -52.87
C VAL A 237 -40.67 -6.15 -53.46
N ASP A 238 -39.39 -6.41 -53.77
CA ASP A 238 -38.51 -5.98 -54.88
C ASP A 238 -38.32 -4.52 -55.29
N LEU A 239 -37.05 -4.15 -55.48
CA LEU A 239 -36.51 -3.54 -56.71
C LEU A 239 -34.98 -3.40 -56.65
N GLY A 240 -34.30 -3.83 -57.74
CA GLY A 240 -32.87 -3.56 -58.02
C GLY A 240 -32.19 -4.77 -58.66
N ALA A 241 -32.35 -5.07 -59.95
CA ALA A 241 -31.77 -4.39 -61.12
C ALA A 241 -30.23 -4.36 -61.12
N SER A 242 -29.66 -5.40 -61.76
CA SER A 242 -28.51 -5.43 -62.70
C SER A 242 -27.65 -6.67 -62.52
#